data_AF-A0A1S3QUB0-F1
#
_entry.id   AF-A0A1S3QUB0-F1
#
_cell.length_a   1.000
_cell.length_b   1.000
_cell.length_c   1.000
_cell.angle_alpha   90.00
_cell.angle_beta   90.00
_cell.angle_gamma   90.00
#
_symmetry.space_group_name_H-M   'P 1'
#
loop_
_entity.id
_entity.type
_entity.pdbx_description
1 polymer ?
#
loop_
_entity_poly.entity_id
_entity_poly.type
_entity_poly.pdbx_seq_one_letter_code
_entity_poly.pdbx_strand_id
1 'polypeptide(L)'
;MNMAAQDELNQLERVFLRLGHAETDDQLQDIISKFLPPVLLKLSSVQEGVRKKVMELLVHLNKRIKSRPLIQLPVETLLVQYQDPAAASFVTNGGFSLQNFTIIYIKMGYPRLEVGKQCELAPTLLTAMEGKPEPQQDSLMHLLIPSLYHMKYPKDSSNTSKMASPFILMEKPKTVQLLLEFMLDVLLMPYGSVGRLRCLSKGHGH
;
A
#
# COMPACT_ATOMS: atom_id res chain seq x y z
N MET A 1 35.55 -1.68 8.43
CA MET A 1 34.19 -1.11 8.34
C MET A 1 33.87 -0.94 6.86
N ASN A 2 32.81 -1.59 6.38
CA ASN A 2 32.52 -1.74 4.94
C ASN A 2 32.23 -0.39 4.28
N MET A 3 33.03 0.00 3.28
CA MET A 3 32.86 1.24 2.52
C MET A 3 31.44 1.35 1.90
N ALA A 4 30.88 0.22 1.48
CA ALA A 4 29.50 0.12 0.98
C ALA A 4 28.42 0.49 2.01
N ALA A 5 28.64 0.20 3.30
CA ALA A 5 27.70 0.58 4.37
C ALA A 5 27.63 2.09 4.54
N GLN A 6 28.80 2.73 4.49
CA GLN A 6 28.92 4.18 4.63
C GLN A 6 28.29 4.90 3.43
N ASP A 7 28.45 4.36 2.22
CA ASP A 7 27.84 4.93 1.01
C ASP A 7 26.30 4.85 1.05
N GLU A 8 25.72 3.75 1.54
CA GLU A 8 24.28 3.64 1.74
C GLU A 8 23.75 4.66 2.76
N LEU A 9 24.47 4.84 3.88
CA LEU A 9 24.11 5.84 4.89
C LEU A 9 24.20 7.27 4.33
N ASN A 10 25.27 7.59 3.59
CA ASN A 10 25.44 8.89 2.94
C ASN A 10 24.31 9.16 1.93
N GLN A 11 23.84 8.15 1.20
CA GLN A 11 22.69 8.29 0.30
C GLN A 11 21.41 8.58 1.07
N LEU A 12 21.16 7.87 2.17
CA LEU A 12 19.98 8.11 3.03
C LEU A 12 20.01 9.52 3.64
N GLU A 13 21.17 10.01 4.07
CA GLU A 13 21.32 11.37 4.57
C GLU A 13 21.03 12.42 3.49
N ARG A 14 21.51 12.21 2.25
CA ARG A 14 21.18 13.10 1.13
C ARG A 14 19.68 13.13 0.84
N VAL A 15 19.01 11.98 0.90
CA VAL A 15 17.55 11.90 0.75
C VAL A 15 16.85 12.62 1.90
N PHE A 16 17.33 12.45 3.14
CA PHE A 16 16.79 13.13 4.32
C PHE A 16 16.92 14.66 4.21
N LEU A 17 18.07 15.15 3.77
CA LEU A 17 18.30 16.58 3.54
C LEU A 17 17.38 17.12 2.43
N ARG A 18 17.27 16.42 1.30
CA ARG A 18 16.36 16.80 0.21
C ARG A 18 14.91 16.86 0.68
N LEU A 19 14.49 15.86 1.45
CA LEU A 19 13.18 15.85 2.09
C LEU A 19 12.99 17.06 3.00
N GLY A 20 14.00 17.42 3.80
CA GLY A 20 13.98 18.59 4.68
C GLY A 20 13.74 19.90 3.93
N HIS A 21 14.39 20.08 2.78
CA HIS A 21 14.30 21.27 1.92
C HIS A 21 13.02 21.33 1.07
N ALA A 22 12.23 20.26 1.01
CA ALA A 22 10.99 20.25 0.26
C ALA A 22 9.95 21.14 0.95
N GLU A 23 9.78 22.37 0.48
CA GLU A 23 8.84 23.34 1.05
C GLU A 23 7.46 23.24 0.40
N THR A 24 7.39 22.98 -0.90
CA THR A 24 6.13 22.86 -1.64
C THR A 24 5.60 21.44 -1.68
N ASP A 25 4.31 21.28 -1.95
CA ASP A 25 3.66 19.97 -2.05
C ASP A 25 4.18 19.18 -3.26
N ASP A 26 4.41 19.85 -4.39
CA ASP A 26 4.94 19.23 -5.61
C ASP A 26 6.36 18.69 -5.40
N GLN A 27 7.24 19.47 -4.75
CA GLN A 27 8.60 19.02 -4.45
C GLN A 27 8.59 17.79 -3.52
N LEU A 28 7.73 17.83 -2.51
CA LEU A 28 7.60 16.73 -1.57
C LEU A 28 7.03 15.48 -2.26
N GLN A 29 6.02 15.64 -3.13
CA GLN A 29 5.47 14.56 -3.94
C GLN A 29 6.52 13.94 -4.86
N ASP A 30 7.35 14.75 -5.52
CA ASP A 30 8.43 14.30 -6.39
C ASP A 30 9.47 13.47 -5.62
N ILE A 31 9.87 13.95 -4.45
CA ILE A 31 10.82 13.27 -3.57
C ILE A 31 10.22 11.95 -3.08
N ILE A 32 8.97 11.96 -2.62
CA ILE A 32 8.28 10.75 -2.16
C ILE A 32 8.19 9.73 -3.30
N SER A 33 7.76 10.16 -4.48
CA SER A 33 7.55 9.27 -5.62
C SER A 33 8.85 8.59 -6.07
N LYS A 34 9.98 9.31 -5.99
CA LYS A 34 11.30 8.80 -6.40
C LYS A 34 12.00 7.99 -5.31
N PHE A 35 11.91 8.41 -4.04
CA PHE A 35 12.74 7.87 -2.96
C PHE A 35 11.99 6.95 -1.99
N LEU A 36 10.67 7.04 -1.85
CA LEU A 36 9.92 6.17 -0.93
C LEU A 36 10.09 4.68 -1.26
N PRO A 37 9.90 4.22 -2.52
CA PRO A 37 10.04 2.79 -2.82
C PRO A 37 11.46 2.25 -2.51
N PRO A 38 12.56 2.90 -2.98
CA PRO A 38 13.91 2.46 -2.64
C PRO A 38 14.24 2.52 -1.14
N VAL A 39 13.75 3.52 -0.41
CA VAL A 39 13.97 3.63 1.04
C VAL A 39 13.29 2.47 1.78
N LEU A 40 12.08 2.08 1.37
CA LEU A 40 11.41 0.92 1.92
C LEU A 40 12.24 -0.34 1.70
N LEU A 41 12.77 -0.58 0.49
CA LEU A 41 13.63 -1.73 0.21
C LEU A 41 14.86 -1.83 1.14
N LYS A 42 15.35 -0.70 1.66
CA LYS A 42 16.48 -0.69 2.60
C LYS A 42 16.10 -1.16 4.02
N LEU A 43 14.82 -1.30 4.36
CA LEU A 43 14.37 -1.90 5.63
C LEU A 43 14.75 -3.39 5.75
N SER A 44 14.85 -4.11 4.62
CA SER A 44 15.32 -5.49 4.58
C SER A 44 16.85 -5.60 4.48
N SER A 45 17.58 -4.49 4.59
CA SER A 45 19.05 -4.53 4.60
C SER A 45 19.57 -5.29 5.82
N VAL A 46 20.64 -6.05 5.64
CA VAL A 46 21.32 -6.81 6.70
C VAL A 46 22.01 -5.91 7.74
N GLN A 47 22.23 -4.64 7.39
CA GLN A 47 22.95 -3.69 8.23
C GLN A 47 22.00 -2.97 9.19
N GLU A 48 22.24 -3.10 10.50
CA GLU A 48 21.41 -2.47 11.53
C GLU A 48 21.46 -0.93 11.47
N GLY A 49 22.63 -0.35 11.19
CA GLY A 49 22.78 1.11 11.07
C GLY A 49 21.88 1.70 9.98
N VAL A 50 21.82 1.03 8.82
CA VAL A 50 20.97 1.43 7.69
C VAL A 50 19.50 1.33 8.09
N ARG A 51 19.06 0.23 8.72
CA ARG A 51 17.67 0.05 9.18
C ARG A 51 17.24 1.13 10.17
N LYS A 52 18.07 1.46 11.17
CA LYS A 52 17.78 2.54 12.14
C LYS A 52 17.61 3.88 11.45
N LYS A 53 18.49 4.22 10.50
CA LYS A 53 18.41 5.49 9.78
C LYS A 53 17.19 5.57 8.87
N VAL A 54 16.84 4.46 8.21
CA VAL A 54 15.59 4.37 7.42
C VAL A 54 14.38 4.60 8.31
N MET A 55 14.31 3.97 9.50
CA MET A 55 13.19 4.17 10.43
C MET A 55 13.05 5.63 10.87
N GLU A 56 14.16 6.29 11.22
CA GLU A 56 14.17 7.72 11.53
C GLU A 56 13.61 8.54 10.35
N LEU A 57 14.09 8.28 9.13
CA LEU A 57 13.62 8.95 7.92
C LEU A 57 12.11 8.71 7.69
N LEU A 58 11.62 7.49 7.84
CA LEU A 58 10.21 7.14 7.69
C LEU A 58 9.31 7.84 8.72
N VAL A 59 9.78 8.09 9.95
CA VAL A 59 9.02 8.86 10.95
C VAL A 59 8.81 10.29 10.47
N HIS A 60 9.85 10.95 9.97
CA HIS A 60 9.75 12.32 9.44
C HIS A 60 8.90 12.37 8.16
N LEU A 61 9.06 11.39 7.27
CA LEU A 61 8.24 11.25 6.07
C LEU A 61 6.75 11.12 6.42
N ASN A 62 6.42 10.22 7.35
CA ASN A 62 5.03 9.98 7.76
C ASN A 62 4.37 11.23 8.35
N LYS A 63 5.11 12.03 9.15
CA LYS A 63 4.60 13.30 9.65
C LYS A 63 4.25 14.26 8.52
N ARG A 64 5.14 14.41 7.53
CA ARG A 64 4.91 15.29 6.37
C ARG A 64 3.76 14.81 5.48
N ILE A 65 3.70 13.51 5.16
CA ILE A 65 2.59 12.91 4.38
C ILE A 65 1.24 13.12 5.06
N LYS A 66 1.19 12.98 6.40
CA LYS A 66 -0.05 13.20 7.17
C LYS A 66 -0.46 14.67 7.22
N SER A 67 0.50 15.59 7.25
CA SER A 67 0.21 17.04 7.24
C SER A 67 -0.33 17.55 5.90
N ARG A 68 -0.07 16.84 4.80
CA ARG A 68 -0.40 17.26 3.43
C ARG A 68 -1.27 16.20 2.75
N PRO A 69 -2.60 16.32 2.84
CA PRO A 69 -3.52 15.29 2.33
C PRO A 69 -3.58 15.25 0.80
N LEU A 70 -3.22 16.34 0.12
CA LEU A 70 -3.27 16.47 -1.35
C LEU A 70 -2.14 15.74 -2.08
N ILE A 71 -1.05 15.43 -1.38
CA ILE A 71 0.11 14.75 -1.98
C ILE A 71 -0.25 13.31 -2.35
N GLN A 72 0.09 12.97 -3.59
CA GLN A 72 -0.02 11.63 -4.14
C GLN A 72 1.17 10.77 -3.73
N LEU A 73 0.89 9.48 -3.54
CA LEU A 73 1.90 8.46 -3.25
C LEU A 73 2.07 7.57 -4.50
N PRO A 74 3.26 6.99 -4.72
CA PRO A 74 3.53 6.11 -5.87
C PRO A 74 2.90 4.72 -5.66
N VAL A 75 1.58 4.65 -5.54
CA VAL A 75 0.84 3.44 -5.15
C VAL A 75 1.07 2.29 -6.13
N GLU A 76 1.13 2.58 -7.42
CA GLU A 76 1.43 1.57 -8.46
C GLU A 76 2.79 0.90 -8.24
N THR A 77 3.85 1.70 -8.06
CA THR A 77 5.20 1.18 -7.75
C THR A 77 5.21 0.42 -6.44
N LEU A 78 4.49 0.90 -5.42
CA LEU A 78 4.38 0.22 -4.12
C LEU A 78 3.66 -1.11 -4.23
N LEU A 79 2.62 -1.23 -5.07
CA LEU A 79 1.90 -2.48 -5.31
C LEU A 79 2.78 -3.51 -5.99
N VAL A 80 3.53 -3.11 -7.03
CA VAL A 80 4.51 -4.00 -7.70
C VAL A 80 5.54 -4.50 -6.70
N GLN A 81 6.11 -3.60 -5.89
CA GLN A 81 7.07 -3.96 -4.84
C GLN A 81 6.44 -4.87 -3.77
N TYR A 82 5.17 -4.69 -3.43
CA TYR A 82 4.49 -5.49 -2.42
C TYR A 82 4.17 -6.92 -2.91
N GLN A 83 3.97 -7.10 -4.21
CA GLN A 83 3.77 -8.40 -4.85
C GLN A 83 5.06 -9.19 -5.01
N ASP A 84 6.22 -8.53 -5.03
CA ASP A 84 7.52 -9.19 -5.18
C ASP A 84 7.75 -10.24 -4.07
N PRO A 85 8.02 -11.52 -4.42
CA PRO A 85 8.41 -12.55 -3.45
C PRO A 85 9.66 -12.17 -2.65
N ALA A 86 10.59 -11.40 -3.20
CA ALA A 86 11.75 -10.88 -2.47
C ALA A 86 11.34 -9.91 -1.35
N ALA A 87 10.21 -9.22 -1.52
CA ALA A 87 9.64 -8.37 -0.49
C ALA A 87 8.91 -9.16 0.61
N ALA A 88 8.61 -10.45 0.38
CA ALA A 88 8.14 -11.40 1.39
C ALA A 88 9.23 -11.79 2.39
N SER A 89 10.23 -10.91 2.56
CA SER A 89 11.29 -11.01 3.54
C SER A 89 10.70 -11.46 4.86
N PHE A 90 11.11 -12.68 5.24
CA PHE A 90 11.07 -13.18 6.60
C PHE A 90 11.47 -12.04 7.53
N VAL A 91 10.77 -11.92 8.67
CA VAL A 91 11.12 -10.94 9.71
C VAL A 91 12.62 -11.08 9.96
N THR A 92 13.39 -10.10 9.51
CA THR A 92 14.85 -10.14 9.70
C THR A 92 15.12 -10.08 11.21
N ASN A 93 16.31 -10.52 11.67
CA ASN A 93 16.75 -10.56 13.08
C ASN A 93 16.75 -9.17 13.77
N GLY A 94 15.58 -8.54 13.88
CA GLY A 94 15.37 -7.13 14.18
C GLY A 94 13.93 -6.64 14.00
N GLY A 95 12.97 -7.51 13.64
CA GLY A 95 11.53 -7.19 13.69
C GLY A 95 10.99 -6.42 12.48
N PHE A 96 11.82 -6.03 11.52
CA PHE A 96 11.40 -5.26 10.35
C PHE A 96 10.94 -6.19 9.22
N SER A 97 9.74 -5.91 8.69
CA SER A 97 9.17 -6.58 7.52
C SER A 97 8.77 -5.54 6.47
N LEU A 98 9.40 -5.62 5.30
CA LEU A 98 9.19 -4.72 4.18
C LEU A 98 7.71 -4.63 3.76
N GLN A 99 7.02 -5.78 3.70
CA GLN A 99 5.60 -5.84 3.36
C GLN A 99 4.71 -5.09 4.36
N ASN A 100 4.96 -5.27 5.66
CA ASN A 100 4.22 -4.58 6.73
C ASN A 100 4.37 -3.06 6.67
N PHE A 101 5.54 -2.55 6.24
CA PHE A 101 5.70 -1.12 6.04
C PHE A 101 5.09 -0.64 4.71
N THR A 102 5.27 -1.40 3.63
CA THR A 102 4.77 -1.04 2.30
C THR A 102 3.24 -0.94 2.27
N ILE A 103 2.53 -1.87 2.92
CA ILE A 103 1.05 -1.83 3.01
C ILE A 103 0.52 -0.57 3.70
N ILE A 104 1.26 0.02 4.64
CA ILE A 104 0.84 1.27 5.31
C ILE A 104 0.76 2.41 4.28
N TYR A 105 1.75 2.52 3.39
CA TYR A 105 1.77 3.55 2.35
C TYR A 105 0.74 3.29 1.26
N ILE A 106 0.45 2.03 0.94
CA ILE A 106 -0.65 1.67 0.04
C ILE A 106 -1.99 2.10 0.66
N LYS A 107 -2.25 1.77 1.93
CA LYS A 107 -3.47 2.17 2.65
C LYS A 107 -3.64 3.70 2.75
N MET A 108 -2.54 4.43 2.90
CA MET A 108 -2.57 5.89 2.96
C MET A 108 -2.69 6.55 1.58
N GLY A 109 -2.10 5.95 0.55
CA GLY A 109 -2.01 6.54 -0.79
C GLY A 109 -3.17 6.20 -1.69
N TYR A 110 -3.67 4.97 -1.62
CA TYR A 110 -4.71 4.49 -2.53
C TYR A 110 -6.01 5.33 -2.46
N PRO A 111 -6.53 5.69 -1.27
CA PRO A 111 -7.72 6.55 -1.18
C PRO A 111 -7.50 8.00 -1.66
N ARG A 112 -6.24 8.44 -1.80
CA ARG A 112 -5.89 9.79 -2.28
C ARG A 112 -5.87 9.89 -3.80
N LEU A 113 -5.79 8.75 -4.49
CA LEU A 113 -5.81 8.70 -5.95
C LEU A 113 -7.17 9.14 -6.49
N GLU A 114 -7.18 9.66 -7.71
CA GLU A 114 -8.43 9.87 -8.44
C GLU A 114 -9.17 8.55 -8.66
N VAL A 115 -10.50 8.63 -8.66
CA VAL A 115 -11.39 7.47 -8.79
C VAL A 115 -11.08 6.62 -10.03
N GLY A 116 -10.69 7.25 -11.14
CA GLY A 116 -10.29 6.54 -12.37
C GLY A 116 -9.07 5.63 -12.14
N LYS A 117 -8.02 6.16 -11.51
CA LYS A 117 -6.81 5.38 -11.19
C LYS A 117 -7.06 4.32 -10.11
N GLN A 118 -7.94 4.60 -9.15
CA GLN A 118 -8.35 3.57 -8.19
C GLN A 118 -8.99 2.39 -8.90
N CYS A 119 -9.92 2.65 -9.85
CA CYS A 119 -10.54 1.58 -10.63
C CYS A 119 -9.51 0.81 -11.48
N GLU A 120 -8.53 1.52 -12.06
CA GLU A 120 -7.45 0.90 -12.85
C GLU A 120 -6.57 -0.02 -12.00
N LEU A 121 -6.25 0.36 -10.76
CA LEU A 121 -5.40 -0.40 -9.85
C LEU A 121 -6.15 -1.46 -9.03
N ALA A 122 -7.49 -1.47 -9.05
CA ALA A 122 -8.32 -2.41 -8.31
C ALA A 122 -7.99 -3.89 -8.63
N PRO A 123 -7.77 -4.31 -9.89
CA PRO A 123 -7.34 -5.67 -10.20
C PRO A 123 -5.96 -5.99 -9.61
N THR A 124 -5.03 -5.03 -9.66
CA THR A 124 -3.70 -5.18 -9.08
C THR A 124 -3.76 -5.33 -7.56
N LEU A 125 -4.62 -4.58 -6.86
CA LEU A 125 -4.90 -4.79 -5.45
C LEU A 125 -5.45 -6.19 -5.15
N LEU A 126 -6.38 -6.67 -5.99
CA LEU A 126 -6.96 -8.00 -5.86
C LEU A 126 -5.87 -9.08 -5.95
N THR A 127 -5.00 -8.98 -6.94
CA THR A 127 -3.86 -9.90 -7.09
C THR A 127 -2.84 -9.80 -5.96
N ALA A 128 -2.66 -8.60 -5.37
CA ALA A 128 -1.72 -8.37 -4.29
C ALA A 128 -2.10 -9.04 -2.96
N MET A 129 -3.38 -9.38 -2.76
CA MET A 129 -3.86 -10.10 -1.58
C MET A 129 -3.48 -11.59 -1.58
N GLU A 130 -3.14 -12.15 -2.74
CA GLU A 130 -2.89 -13.57 -2.87
C GLU A 130 -1.65 -14.00 -2.05
N GLY A 131 -1.82 -15.04 -1.23
CA GLY A 131 -0.73 -15.60 -0.42
C GLY A 131 -0.27 -14.71 0.73
N LYS A 132 -0.98 -13.63 1.05
CA LYS A 132 -0.69 -12.76 2.20
C LYS A 132 -1.43 -13.24 3.46
N PRO A 133 -0.95 -12.90 4.67
CA PRO A 133 -1.67 -13.14 5.91
C PRO A 133 -3.04 -12.44 5.94
N GLU A 134 -4.02 -13.06 6.60
CA GLU A 134 -5.40 -12.57 6.73
C GLU A 134 -5.52 -11.07 7.09
N PRO A 135 -4.78 -10.51 8.07
CA PRO A 135 -4.88 -9.08 8.40
C PRO A 135 -4.46 -8.14 7.26
N GLN A 136 -3.55 -8.59 6.39
CA GLN A 136 -3.13 -7.84 5.21
C GLN A 136 -4.15 -7.97 4.08
N GLN A 137 -4.75 -9.16 3.91
CA GLN A 137 -5.84 -9.39 2.97
C GLN A 137 -7.04 -8.50 3.30
N ASP A 138 -7.49 -8.49 4.55
CA ASP A 138 -8.59 -7.63 5.02
C ASP A 138 -8.29 -6.16 4.78
N SER A 139 -7.06 -5.73 5.10
CA SER A 139 -6.63 -4.35 4.90
C SER A 139 -6.72 -3.90 3.44
N LEU A 140 -6.34 -4.78 2.50
CA LEU A 140 -6.41 -4.50 1.06
C LEU A 140 -7.86 -4.62 0.54
N MET A 141 -8.64 -5.56 1.07
CA MET A 141 -10.05 -5.72 0.74
C MET A 141 -10.85 -4.46 1.08
N HIS A 142 -10.62 -3.89 2.27
CA HIS A 142 -11.22 -2.62 2.67
C HIS A 142 -10.89 -1.44 1.75
N LEU A 143 -9.72 -1.44 1.10
CA LEU A 143 -9.37 -0.43 0.09
C LEU A 143 -10.08 -0.68 -1.24
N LEU A 144 -10.34 -1.94 -1.57
CA LEU A 144 -10.98 -2.35 -2.81
C LEU A 144 -12.47 -1.99 -2.85
N ILE A 145 -13.21 -2.15 -1.74
CA ILE A 145 -14.68 -1.94 -1.70
C ILE A 145 -15.11 -0.57 -2.24
N PRO A 146 -14.54 0.57 -1.79
CA PRO A 146 -14.97 1.88 -2.30
C PRO A 146 -14.68 2.04 -3.80
N SER A 147 -13.58 1.47 -4.30
CA SER A 147 -13.25 1.51 -5.73
C SER A 147 -14.19 0.66 -6.57
N LEU A 148 -14.67 -0.48 -6.05
CA LEU A 148 -15.69 -1.30 -6.71
C LEU A 148 -17.02 -0.56 -6.85
N TYR A 149 -17.39 0.28 -5.88
CA TYR A 149 -18.61 1.09 -5.96
C TYR A 149 -18.57 2.09 -7.13
N HIS A 150 -17.39 2.66 -7.39
CA HIS A 150 -17.21 3.65 -8.45
C HIS A 150 -16.90 3.04 -9.82
N MET A 151 -16.60 1.74 -9.89
CA MET A 151 -16.41 1.06 -11.15
C MET A 151 -17.69 1.07 -11.99
N LYS A 152 -17.58 1.56 -13.22
CA LYS A 152 -18.65 1.47 -14.21
C LYS A 152 -18.65 0.06 -14.79
N TYR A 153 -19.51 -0.80 -14.27
CA TYR A 153 -19.78 -2.10 -14.88
C TYR A 153 -20.59 -1.92 -16.16
N PRO A 154 -20.14 -2.44 -17.32
CA PRO A 154 -20.94 -2.40 -18.53
C PRO A 154 -22.23 -3.22 -18.30
N LYS A 155 -23.38 -2.56 -18.38
CA LYS A 155 -24.72 -3.16 -18.21
C LYS A 155 -25.18 -3.99 -19.41
N ASP A 156 -24.37 -4.10 -20.46
CA ASP A 156 -24.80 -4.62 -21.75
C ASP A 156 -24.16 -6.00 -22.04
N SER A 157 -24.99 -7.04 -21.94
CA SER A 157 -24.65 -8.45 -22.18
C SER A 157 -24.42 -8.79 -23.66
N SER A 158 -24.48 -7.80 -24.56
CA SER A 158 -24.41 -7.98 -26.01
C SER A 158 -23.00 -7.86 -26.61
N ASN A 159 -22.02 -7.31 -25.88
CA ASN A 159 -20.63 -7.11 -26.35
C ASN A 159 -19.57 -7.74 -25.44
N THR A 160 -19.88 -8.90 -24.86
CA THR A 160 -19.06 -9.72 -23.93
C THR A 160 -17.68 -10.14 -24.48
N SER A 161 -17.34 -9.84 -25.74
CA SER A 161 -16.10 -10.29 -26.38
C SER A 161 -14.96 -9.26 -26.43
N LYS A 162 -15.12 -8.02 -25.96
CA LYS A 162 -14.07 -6.98 -26.13
C LYS A 162 -13.63 -6.19 -24.90
N MET A 163 -14.30 -6.33 -23.75
CA MET A 163 -13.74 -5.84 -22.50
C MET A 163 -13.76 -7.00 -21.52
N ALA A 164 -12.63 -7.70 -21.45
CA ALA A 164 -12.34 -8.66 -20.39
C ALA A 164 -12.78 -8.02 -19.06
N SER A 165 -13.46 -8.79 -18.21
CA SER A 165 -13.74 -8.38 -16.85
C SER A 165 -12.48 -7.73 -16.27
N PRO A 166 -12.54 -6.47 -15.77
CA PRO A 166 -11.32 -5.74 -15.37
C PRO A 166 -10.52 -6.53 -14.33
N PHE A 167 -11.23 -7.30 -13.53
CA PHE A 167 -10.68 -8.37 -12.75
C PHE A 167 -10.53 -9.61 -13.63
N ILE A 168 -9.31 -10.10 -13.80
CA ILE A 168 -9.02 -11.41 -14.39
C ILE A 168 -9.45 -12.50 -13.37
N LEU A 169 -10.74 -12.52 -13.01
CA LEU A 169 -11.32 -13.35 -11.93
C LEU A 169 -11.22 -14.83 -12.28
N MET A 170 -11.24 -15.15 -13.58
CA MET A 170 -11.18 -16.53 -14.06
C MET A 170 -9.81 -17.19 -13.81
N GLU A 171 -8.74 -16.41 -13.63
CA GLU A 171 -7.39 -16.96 -13.43
C GLU A 171 -7.06 -17.27 -11.97
N LYS A 172 -7.82 -16.74 -10.99
CA LYS A 172 -7.47 -16.83 -9.56
C LYS A 172 -8.66 -17.20 -8.67
N PRO A 173 -9.10 -18.47 -8.66
CA PRO A 173 -10.30 -18.92 -7.96
C PRO A 173 -10.25 -18.68 -6.44
N LYS A 174 -9.07 -18.75 -5.82
CA LYS A 174 -8.90 -18.51 -4.37
C LYS A 174 -9.17 -17.06 -3.98
N THR A 175 -8.67 -16.12 -4.78
CA THR A 175 -8.87 -14.68 -4.54
C THR A 175 -10.33 -14.30 -4.76
N VAL A 176 -11.00 -14.93 -5.72
CA VAL A 176 -12.45 -14.78 -5.94
C VAL A 176 -13.24 -15.31 -4.75
N GLN A 177 -12.87 -16.47 -4.21
CA GLN A 177 -13.52 -17.01 -3.01
C GLN A 177 -13.40 -16.07 -1.81
N LEU A 178 -12.20 -15.55 -1.53
CA LEU A 178 -11.99 -14.56 -0.46
C LEU A 178 -12.83 -13.29 -0.66
N LEU A 179 -12.92 -12.79 -1.89
CA LEU A 179 -13.77 -11.65 -2.22
C LEU A 179 -15.26 -11.97 -1.98
N LEU A 180 -15.71 -13.14 -2.43
CA LEU A 180 -17.10 -13.58 -2.28
C LEU A 180 -17.48 -13.78 -0.81
N GLU A 181 -16.60 -14.40 -0.02
CA GLU A 181 -16.79 -14.61 1.41
C GLU A 181 -16.88 -13.27 2.14
N PHE A 182 -15.96 -12.34 1.87
CA PHE A 182 -16.02 -11.00 2.44
C PHE A 182 -17.29 -10.24 2.04
N MET A 183 -17.71 -10.31 0.77
CA MET A 183 -18.95 -9.67 0.32
C MET A 183 -20.19 -10.30 0.97
N LEU A 184 -20.18 -11.61 1.14
CA LEU A 184 -21.23 -12.34 1.83
C LEU A 184 -21.29 -11.90 3.30
N ASP A 185 -20.16 -11.78 3.98
CA ASP A 185 -20.10 -11.27 5.36
C ASP A 185 -20.62 -9.85 5.49
N VAL A 186 -20.28 -8.96 4.55
CA VAL A 186 -20.80 -7.58 4.52
C VAL A 186 -22.32 -7.57 4.30
N LEU A 187 -22.84 -8.45 3.43
CA LEU A 187 -24.28 -8.55 3.13
C LEU A 187 -25.07 -9.20 4.27
N LEU A 188 -24.49 -10.18 4.96
CA LEU A 188 -25.08 -10.88 6.10
C LEU A 188 -24.96 -10.07 7.40
N MET A 189 -24.15 -9.02 7.41
CA MET A 189 -24.00 -8.14 8.57
C MET A 189 -25.34 -7.43 8.84
N PRO A 190 -25.92 -7.55 10.06
CA PRO A 190 -27.18 -6.89 10.35
C PRO A 190 -26.99 -5.38 10.24
N TYR A 191 -27.90 -4.72 9.52
CA TYR A 191 -27.85 -3.30 9.10
C TYR A 191 -27.66 -2.25 10.23
N GLY A 192 -27.56 -2.67 11.50
CA GLY A 192 -27.18 -1.84 12.66
C GLY A 192 -25.70 -1.90 13.06
N SER A 193 -24.87 -2.73 12.43
CA SER A 193 -23.47 -2.99 12.85
C SER A 193 -22.45 -2.05 12.21
N VAL A 194 -22.84 -1.30 11.18
CA VAL A 194 -21.97 -0.39 10.38
C VAL A 194 -21.31 0.70 11.23
N GLY A 195 -21.89 1.02 12.40
CA GLY A 195 -21.26 1.91 13.39
C GLY A 195 -19.95 1.37 13.99
N ARG A 196 -19.73 0.04 13.97
CA ARG A 196 -18.60 -0.61 14.65
C ARG A 196 -17.33 -0.68 13.80
N LEU A 197 -17.42 -0.59 12.47
CA LEU A 197 -16.25 -0.44 11.59
C LEU A 197 -15.54 0.92 11.78
N ARG A 198 -16.27 1.96 12.19
CA ARG A 198 -15.66 3.26 12.56
C ARG A 198 -14.89 3.18 13.89
N CYS A 199 -15.22 2.23 14.77
CA CYS A 199 -14.58 2.03 16.06
C CYS A 199 -13.27 1.22 15.96
N LEU A 200 -13.14 0.29 15.00
CA LEU A 200 -11.89 -0.44 14.77
C LEU A 200 -10.75 0.44 14.24
N SER A 201 -11.06 1.58 13.62
CA SER A 201 -10.04 2.59 13.26
C SER A 201 -9.65 3.54 14.40
N LYS A 202 -10.31 3.48 15.57
CA LYS A 202 -10.05 4.38 16.72
C LYS A 202 -9.63 3.69 18.02
N GLY A 203 -9.49 2.36 18.04
CA GLY A 203 -9.10 1.62 19.24
C GLY A 203 -7.60 1.35 19.37
N HIS A 204 -6.78 2.37 19.62
CA HIS A 204 -5.51 2.26 20.36
C HIS A 204 -5.32 3.57 21.12
N GLY A 205 -5.77 3.57 22.37
CA GLY A 205 -5.76 4.74 23.23
C GLY A 205 -6.50 4.47 24.53
N HIS A 206 -6.01 3.52 25.31
CA HIS A 206 -5.81 3.65 26.75
C HIS A 206 -4.92 2.52 27.26
#